data_AF-A0A832ZCY8-F1
#
_entry.id   AF-A0A832ZCY8-F1
#
_cell.length_a   1.000
_cell.length_b   1.000
_cell.length_c   1.000
_cell.angle_alpha   90.00
_cell.angle_beta   90.00
_cell.angle_gamma   90.00
#
_symmetry.space_group_name_H-M   'P 1'
#
loop_
_entity.id
_entity.type
_entity.pdbx_description
1 polymer ?
#
loop_
_entity_poly.entity_id
_entity_poly.type
_entity_poly.pdbx_seq_one_letter_code
_entity_poly.pdbx_strand_id
1 'polypeptide(L)'
;KFYTDIDEHTEMPKIVIPIYGDLRGKKVVIVDDVSDTGKTLQVVINEVKRLGASEIRVACLAMKPWTSVEPDFYVFRTDKWIVFPWEEFPVVVRE
;
A
#
# COMPACT_ATOMS: atom_id res chain seq x y z
N LYS A 1 -10.66 -6.05 4.82
CA LYS A 1 -10.17 -4.68 4.50
C LYS A 1 -9.30 -4.24 5.67
N PHE A 2 -8.12 -3.69 5.42
CA PHE A 2 -7.17 -3.28 6.48
C PHE A 2 -7.63 -1.97 7.12
N TYR A 3 -8.00 -0.98 6.31
CA TYR A 3 -8.71 0.23 6.72
C TYR A 3 -10.21 -0.04 6.86
N THR A 4 -10.81 0.46 7.93
CA THR A 4 -12.24 0.31 8.27
C THR A 4 -12.99 1.64 8.27
N ASP A 5 -12.30 2.75 8.54
CA ASP A 5 -12.80 4.14 8.47
C ASP A 5 -11.59 5.11 8.36
N ILE A 6 -11.85 6.42 8.37
CA ILE A 6 -10.84 7.48 8.43
C ILE A 6 -9.97 7.28 9.68
N ASP A 7 -8.66 7.11 9.46
CA ASP A 7 -7.67 6.81 10.49
C ASP A 7 -7.93 5.52 11.31
N GLU A 8 -8.88 4.68 10.91
CA GLU A 8 -9.16 3.40 11.56
C GLU A 8 -8.69 2.21 10.73
N HIS A 9 -7.92 1.33 11.36
CA HIS A 9 -7.42 0.12 10.72
C HIS A 9 -7.31 -1.06 11.69
N THR A 10 -7.39 -2.29 11.15
CA THR A 10 -7.07 -3.52 11.90
C THR A 10 -5.58 -3.57 12.29
N GLU A 11 -5.16 -4.51 13.16
CA GLU A 11 -3.77 -4.58 13.62
C GLU A 11 -2.76 -4.84 12.48
N MET A 12 -3.07 -5.78 11.58
CA MET A 12 -2.20 -6.17 10.46
C MET A 12 -2.96 -6.51 9.17
N PRO A 13 -2.46 -6.09 7.99
CA PRO A 13 -3.00 -6.49 6.70
C PRO A 13 -2.88 -8.00 6.48
N LYS A 14 -3.83 -8.57 5.73
CA LYS A 14 -3.83 -9.99 5.35
C LYS A 14 -3.93 -10.12 3.84
N ILE A 15 -3.11 -11.01 3.28
CA ILE A 15 -3.22 -11.43 1.88
C ILE A 15 -4.42 -12.37 1.77
N VAL A 16 -5.49 -11.91 1.11
CA VAL A 16 -6.72 -12.70 0.92
C VAL A 16 -6.64 -13.51 -0.37
N ILE A 17 -6.06 -12.93 -1.41
CA ILE A 17 -5.83 -13.59 -2.70
C ILE A 17 -4.32 -13.77 -2.84
N PRO A 18 -3.81 -15.01 -2.95
CA PRO A 18 -2.39 -15.25 -3.08
C PRO A 18 -1.88 -14.74 -4.43
N ILE A 19 -0.59 -14.40 -4.48
CA ILE A 19 0.07 -14.07 -5.74
C ILE A 19 0.27 -15.36 -6.53
N TYR A 20 -0.30 -15.40 -7.74
CA TYR A 20 -0.14 -16.52 -8.66
C TYR A 20 1.03 -16.27 -9.61
N GLY A 21 1.79 -17.33 -9.88
CA GLY A 21 2.92 -17.31 -10.82
C GLY A 21 4.29 -17.42 -10.14
N ASP A 22 5.32 -17.60 -10.95
CA ASP A 22 6.71 -17.73 -10.50
C ASP A 22 7.41 -16.36 -10.55
N LEU A 23 7.90 -15.89 -9.40
CA LEU A 23 8.64 -14.63 -9.29
C LEU A 23 10.16 -14.85 -9.23
N ARG A 24 10.66 -16.09 -9.25
CA ARG A 24 12.08 -16.40 -9.11
C ARG A 24 12.92 -15.67 -10.17
N GLY A 25 13.89 -14.89 -9.70
CA GLY A 25 14.82 -14.16 -10.56
C GLY A 25 14.22 -12.92 -11.24
N LYS A 26 12.92 -12.62 -11.06
CA LYS A 26 12.28 -11.46 -11.69
C LYS A 26 12.50 -10.17 -10.91
N LYS A 27 12.56 -9.06 -11.62
CA LYS A 27 12.45 -7.71 -11.06
C LYS A 27 10.98 -7.35 -10.95
N VAL A 28 10.54 -6.97 -9.76
CA VAL A 28 9.12 -6.72 -9.45
C VAL A 28 8.95 -5.29 -8.96
N VAL A 29 7.92 -4.61 -9.47
CA VAL A 29 7.45 -3.33 -8.94
C VAL A 29 6.09 -3.58 -8.29
N ILE A 30 5.99 -3.28 -7.00
CA ILE A 30 4.74 -3.25 -6.25
C ILE A 30 4.15 -1.86 -6.41
N VAL A 31 2.87 -1.78 -6.79
CA VAL A 31 2.16 -0.51 -7.00
C VAL A 31 1.00 -0.42 -6.02
N ASP A 32 0.91 0.71 -5.32
CA ASP A 32 -0.20 1.06 -4.44
C ASP A 32 -0.52 2.57 -4.62
N ASP A 33 -1.66 3.06 -4.13
CA ASP A 33 -1.99 4.48 -4.26
C ASP A 33 -1.26 5.37 -3.23
N VAL A 34 -1.22 4.93 -1.97
CA VAL A 34 -0.54 5.65 -0.88
C VAL A 34 0.25 4.71 0.04
N SER A 35 1.48 5.10 0.37
CA SER A 35 2.21 4.53 1.50
C SER A 35 1.89 5.33 2.77
N ASP A 36 0.92 4.87 3.55
CA ASP A 36 0.47 5.51 4.80
C ASP A 36 1.21 4.97 6.04
N THR A 37 0.71 3.92 6.70
CA THR A 37 1.47 3.28 7.79
C THR A 37 2.66 2.44 7.27
N GLY A 38 2.62 2.06 5.99
CA GLY A 38 3.57 1.17 5.33
C GLY A 38 3.33 -0.33 5.61
N LYS A 39 2.41 -0.69 6.50
CA LYS A 39 2.16 -2.10 6.88
C LYS A 39 1.70 -2.97 5.69
N THR A 40 0.85 -2.45 4.82
CA THR A 40 0.40 -3.16 3.60
C THR A 40 1.58 -3.54 2.72
N LEU A 41 2.41 -2.54 2.39
CA LEU A 41 3.60 -2.74 1.57
C LEU A 41 4.58 -3.71 2.23
N GLN A 42 4.78 -3.64 3.54
CA GLN A 42 5.67 -4.56 4.26
C GLN A 42 5.23 -6.02 4.10
N VAL A 43 3.92 -6.29 4.20
CA VAL A 43 3.35 -7.64 3.99
C VAL A 43 3.59 -8.10 2.56
N VAL A 44 3.33 -7.24 1.56
CA VAL A 44 3.47 -7.60 0.15
C VAL A 44 4.95 -7.78 -0.24
N ILE A 45 5.86 -6.90 0.21
CA ILE A 45 7.30 -7.02 -0.01
C ILE A 45 7.81 -8.36 0.51
N ASN A 46 7.41 -8.74 1.73
CA ASN A 46 7.82 -10.00 2.33
C ASN A 46 7.32 -11.21 1.53
N GLU A 47 6.08 -11.16 1.03
CA GLU A 47 5.55 -12.23 0.19
C GLU A 47 6.25 -12.32 -1.16
N VAL A 48 6.45 -11.19 -1.85
CA VAL A 48 7.17 -11.14 -3.13
C VAL A 48 8.61 -11.64 -2.98
N LYS A 49 9.28 -11.28 -1.87
CA LYS A 49 10.61 -11.78 -1.53
C LYS A 49 10.60 -13.28 -1.29
N ARG A 50 9.62 -13.80 -0.54
CA ARG A 50 9.44 -15.24 -0.29
C ARG A 50 9.25 -16.03 -1.60
N LEU A 51 8.62 -15.43 -2.60
CA LEU A 51 8.42 -16.01 -3.93
C LEU A 51 9.66 -15.92 -4.85
N GLY A 52 10.76 -15.32 -4.38
CA GLY A 52 12.07 -15.39 -5.04
C GLY A 52 12.39 -14.25 -6.01
N ALA A 53 11.68 -13.12 -5.94
CA ALA A 53 12.03 -11.93 -6.74
C ALA A 53 13.51 -11.53 -6.51
N SER A 54 14.20 -11.16 -7.59
CA SER A 54 15.62 -10.74 -7.55
C SER A 54 15.78 -9.26 -7.20
N GLU A 55 14.79 -8.45 -7.53
CA GLU A 55 14.71 -7.03 -7.18
C GLU A 55 13.25 -6.69 -6.88
N ILE A 56 13.03 -5.87 -5.84
CA ILE A 56 11.71 -5.41 -5.43
C ILE A 56 11.80 -3.89 -5.32
N ARG A 57 10.92 -3.19 -6.03
CA ARG A 57 10.72 -1.75 -5.93
C ARG A 57 9.27 -1.46 -5.55
N VAL A 58 9.03 -0.32 -4.93
CA VAL A 58 7.69 0.17 -4.61
C VAL A 58 7.44 1.49 -5.33
N ALA A 59 6.27 1.61 -5.96
CA ALA A 59 5.78 2.84 -6.55
C ALA A 59 4.42 3.20 -5.94
N CYS A 60 4.31 4.41 -5.39
CA CYS A 60 3.05 4.96 -4.91
C CYS A 60 2.76 6.30 -5.57
N LEU A 61 1.51 6.77 -5.56
CA LEU A 61 1.22 8.16 -5.91
C LEU A 61 1.60 9.08 -4.75
N ALA A 62 1.22 8.70 -3.54
CA ALA A 62 1.43 9.50 -2.34
C ALA A 62 2.26 8.76 -1.26
N MET A 63 2.97 9.54 -0.45
CA MET A 63 3.69 9.05 0.73
C MET A 63 3.32 9.89 1.96
N LYS A 64 3.01 9.23 3.07
CA LYS A 64 2.84 9.90 4.37
C LYS A 64 4.18 10.03 5.11
N PRO A 65 4.42 11.11 5.85
CA PRO A 65 5.69 11.32 6.56
C PRO A 65 6.07 10.26 7.58
N TRP A 66 5.11 9.49 8.08
CA TRP A 66 5.28 8.48 9.12
C TRP A 66 5.29 7.05 8.59
N THR A 67 5.29 6.85 7.26
CA THR A 67 5.31 5.51 6.71
C THR A 67 6.56 4.74 7.13
N SER A 68 6.38 3.46 7.44
CA SER A 68 7.50 2.53 7.66
C SER A 68 8.15 2.05 6.36
N VAL A 69 7.51 2.29 5.21
CA VAL A 69 8.01 1.89 3.89
C VAL A 69 7.99 3.10 2.96
N GLU A 70 9.15 3.73 2.77
CA GLU A 70 9.32 4.78 1.77
C GLU A 70 9.32 4.17 0.36
N PRO A 71 8.40 4.57 -0.55
CA PRO A 71 8.41 4.10 -1.93
C PRO A 71 9.66 4.54 -2.68
N ASP A 72 10.23 3.67 -3.52
CA ASP A 72 11.32 4.04 -4.44
C ASP A 72 10.88 5.13 -5.44
N PHE A 73 9.59 5.14 -5.79
CA PHE A 73 8.96 6.12 -6.65
C PHE A 73 7.69 6.68 -6.01
N TYR A 74 7.59 8.00 -5.89
CA TYR A 74 6.36 8.68 -5.45
C TYR A 74 6.18 10.04 -6.14
N VAL A 75 4.93 10.50 -6.25
CA VAL A 75 4.60 11.78 -6.89
C VAL A 75 4.61 12.92 -5.88
N PHE A 76 4.02 12.72 -4.69
CA PHE A 76 3.98 13.75 -3.65
C PHE A 76 3.99 13.17 -2.23
N ARG A 77 4.41 14.01 -1.28
CA ARG A 77 4.39 13.73 0.15
C ARG A 77 3.36 14.62 0.83
N THR A 78 2.51 14.06 1.70
CA THR A 78 1.53 14.85 2.46
C THR A 78 1.18 14.18 3.80
N ASP A 79 0.90 14.98 4.81
CA ASP A 79 0.34 14.55 6.11
C ASP A 79 -1.20 14.59 6.14
N LYS A 80 -1.85 15.07 5.08
CA LYS A 80 -3.31 15.19 5.02
C LYS A 80 -3.96 13.88 4.58
N TRP A 81 -5.19 13.64 5.03
CA TRP A 81 -6.03 12.59 4.45
C TRP A 81 -6.19 12.83 2.94
N ILE A 82 -6.07 11.77 2.15
CA ILE A 82 -6.19 11.83 0.70
C ILE A 82 -7.53 11.20 0.37
N VAL A 83 -8.27 11.84 -0.52
CA VAL A 83 -9.45 11.25 -1.12
C VAL A 83 -9.13 11.07 -2.59
N PHE A 84 -8.99 9.83 -3.02
CA PHE A 84 -8.76 9.52 -4.42
C PHE A 84 -10.08 9.49 -5.21
N PRO A 85 -10.04 9.77 -6.53
CA PRO A 85 -11.26 9.75 -7.36
C PRO A 85 -11.99 8.39 -7.41
N TRP A 86 -11.34 7.29 -7.05
CA TRP A 86 -11.90 5.94 -7.02
C TRP A 86 -12.43 5.52 -5.65
N GLU A 87 -12.28 6.34 -4.62
CA GLU A 87 -12.80 6.05 -3.30
C GLU A 87 -14.25 6.53 -3.19
N GLU A 88 -15.10 5.70 -2.59
CA GLU A 88 -16.42 6.15 -2.18
C GLU A 88 -16.25 7.13 -1.01
N PHE A 89 -16.61 8.39 -1.24
CA PHE A 89 -16.72 9.34 -0.15
C PHE A 89 -17.85 8.87 0.78
N PRO A 90 -17.65 8.78 2.11
CA PRO A 90 -18.78 8.79 3.01
C PRO A 90 -19.38 10.19 2.91
N VAL A 91 -20.32 10.40 1.97
CA VAL A 91 -21.14 11.60 1.93
C VAL A 91 -22.04 11.51 3.15
N VAL A 92 -21.52 11.91 4.30
CA VAL A 92 -22.35 12.25 5.45
C VAL A 92 -22.90 13.63 5.13
N VAL A 93 -24.11 13.68 4.58
CA VAL A 93 -24.90 14.92 4.60
C VAL A 93 -25.06 15.27 6.08
N ARG A 94 -24.30 16.26 6.54
CA ARG A 94 -24.54 16.84 7.86
C ARG A 94 -25.82 17.66 7.74
N GLU A 95 -26.88 17.22 8.42
CA GLU A 95 -28.04 18.06 8.71
C GLU A 95 -27.66 19.25 9.62
#